data_AF-A0AAD4R2H0-F1
#
_entry.id   AF-A0AAD4R2H0-F1
#
_cell.length_a   1.000
_cell.length_b   1.000
_cell.length_c   1.000
_cell.angle_alpha   90.00
_cell.angle_beta   90.00
_cell.angle_gamma   90.00
#
_symmetry.space_group_name_H-M   'P 1'
#
loop_
_entity.id
_entity.type
_entity.pdbx_description
1 polymer ?
#
loop_
_entity_poly.entity_id
_entity_poly.type
_entity_poly.pdbx_seq_one_letter_code
_entity_poly.pdbx_strand_id
1 'polypeptide(L)'
;MESSTSKSPNPYLPSSLRNSPASPDLSIHSGRGGLRGGGVTKLYGSKPSVKDYKRKLDNRLGIVICFCLTTIATILFIYGLFYEQVQGSLVEYVQGVREDLDQPQTTSPIPDGNELSTTIATVTTIATVQALTKTEKPKDQIKTQGSQVETLAHELQKTKRDFQSIPTPLENQSTSRNRRDDDPLPATNDTLLPVETNNFDQISLITTTNAPVPTTTLEIDESLQTTTLVDSSTDDATRLTKWELEAYSDRFQATHIAIWVLVALNLAVVMFLAPLILLFRADIFTRRDIFKTIYRAGLGLALLFTLFQLFYLFSPLLTCSLRFPRIMDRLFEEGLPRPEYLIEPIEQRFVCAFAFDKVLVEYRIQDPCIPKLKNYLLPSYTVILLIIIDLMPIAFAAFTYFWDSKIKEWAPIRKLRHRIEMNHQQRPGSRESIFTNGFSNYQITNSANKQ
;
A
#
# COMPACT_ATOMS: atom_id res chain seq x y z
N MET A 1 -63.79 35.17 -2.73
CA MET A 1 -63.06 33.89 -2.63
C MET A 1 -62.04 34.02 -1.52
N GLU A 2 -62.38 33.89 -0.24
CA GLU A 2 -63.23 32.89 0.45
C GLU A 2 -62.59 31.48 0.41
N SER A 3 -62.53 30.70 1.51
CA SER A 3 -63.02 30.96 2.87
C SER A 3 -62.26 30.23 3.98
N SER A 4 -62.58 30.64 5.21
CA SER A 4 -62.34 30.08 6.57
C SER A 4 -62.46 28.55 6.71
N THR A 5 -62.01 27.84 7.77
CA THR A 5 -61.39 28.19 9.09
C THR A 5 -60.30 27.12 9.44
N SER A 6 -59.82 26.73 10.64
CA SER A 6 -60.13 26.81 12.10
C SER A 6 -58.77 26.70 12.86
N LYS A 7 -58.45 27.31 14.03
CA LYS A 7 -58.97 27.21 15.43
C LYS A 7 -59.02 25.77 16.01
N SER A 8 -58.51 25.47 17.21
CA SER A 8 -57.84 26.30 18.24
C SER A 8 -56.98 25.44 19.21
N PRO A 9 -55.90 25.95 19.82
CA PRO A 9 -55.20 25.30 20.95
C PRO A 9 -55.80 25.68 22.32
N ASN A 10 -55.41 24.96 23.40
CA ASN A 10 -55.12 25.55 24.72
C ASN A 10 -54.37 24.58 25.69
N PRO A 11 -53.64 25.07 26.73
CA PRO A 11 -52.89 24.25 27.70
C PRO A 11 -53.42 24.38 29.16
N TYR A 12 -52.53 24.14 30.16
CA TYR A 12 -52.64 24.29 31.64
C TYR A 12 -53.02 23.06 32.50
N LEU A 13 -52.03 22.57 33.29
CA LEU A 13 -51.90 22.54 34.77
C LEU A 13 -53.16 22.36 35.69
N PRO A 14 -53.05 21.92 36.98
CA PRO A 14 -51.87 21.56 37.78
C PRO A 14 -51.98 20.20 38.54
N SER A 15 -51.17 20.02 39.60
CA SER A 15 -51.01 18.82 40.45
C SER A 15 -51.89 18.80 41.73
N SER A 16 -52.15 17.60 42.30
CA SER A 16 -52.13 17.39 43.77
C SER A 16 -52.17 15.91 44.22
N LEU A 17 -51.42 15.63 45.29
CA LEU A 17 -51.63 14.67 46.40
C LEU A 17 -52.59 13.45 46.25
N ARG A 18 -52.01 12.25 46.43
CA ARG A 18 -52.47 11.33 47.49
C ARG A 18 -51.33 10.41 47.97
N ASN A 19 -51.14 10.35 49.28
CA ASN A 19 -50.24 9.41 49.95
C ASN A 19 -50.95 8.08 50.23
N SER A 20 -50.23 6.95 50.11
CA SER A 20 -50.23 5.85 51.09
C SER A 20 -49.23 4.76 50.70
N PRO A 21 -48.55 4.10 51.64
CA PRO A 21 -47.65 2.99 51.34
C PRO A 21 -48.44 1.68 51.12
N ALA A 22 -48.07 0.94 50.08
CA ALA A 22 -48.49 -0.44 49.87
C ALA A 22 -47.25 -1.35 49.77
N SER A 23 -47.37 -2.57 50.28
CA SER A 23 -46.28 -3.55 50.37
C SER A 23 -45.69 -3.92 49.00
N PRO A 24 -44.44 -4.41 48.93
CA PRO A 24 -43.91 -5.04 47.73
C PRO A 24 -44.66 -6.36 47.46
N ASP A 25 -45.70 -6.30 46.64
CA ASP A 25 -46.44 -7.47 46.17
C ASP A 25 -45.52 -8.31 45.27
N LEU A 26 -45.02 -9.42 45.81
CA LEU A 26 -44.08 -10.32 45.14
C LEU A 26 -44.82 -11.29 44.20
N SER A 27 -45.73 -10.78 43.37
CA SER A 27 -46.52 -11.55 42.42
C SER A 27 -46.66 -10.88 41.05
N ILE A 28 -47.34 -11.53 40.10
CA ILE A 28 -47.59 -11.04 38.73
C ILE A 28 -46.35 -10.81 37.84
N HIS A 29 -45.31 -11.64 37.96
CA HIS A 29 -44.49 -12.03 36.80
C HIS A 29 -44.60 -13.54 36.50
N SER A 30 -45.81 -14.09 36.69
CA SER A 30 -46.25 -15.36 36.09
C SER A 30 -46.44 -15.23 34.57
N GLY A 31 -45.36 -14.89 33.88
CA GLY A 31 -45.34 -14.67 32.44
C GLY A 31 -45.65 -15.94 31.67
N ARG A 32 -46.93 -16.15 31.32
CA ARG A 32 -47.36 -17.06 30.23
C ARG A 32 -46.92 -16.57 28.84
N GLY A 33 -45.98 -15.64 28.77
CA GLY A 33 -45.11 -15.47 27.61
C GLY A 33 -44.44 -16.80 27.33
N GLY A 34 -44.91 -17.48 26.29
CA GLY A 34 -44.47 -18.82 25.97
C GLY A 34 -42.99 -18.81 25.59
N LEU A 35 -42.13 -19.08 26.57
CA LEU A 35 -40.84 -19.75 26.36
C LEU A 35 -41.10 -21.19 25.87
N ARG A 36 -41.77 -21.29 24.71
CA ARG A 36 -41.34 -22.22 23.67
C ARG A 36 -39.84 -21.98 23.54
N GLY A 37 -39.05 -22.87 24.14
CA GLY A 37 -37.63 -22.91 23.87
C GLY A 37 -37.48 -22.97 22.36
N GLY A 38 -36.95 -21.91 21.76
CA GLY A 38 -36.64 -21.83 20.34
C GLY A 38 -35.49 -22.79 20.05
N GLY A 39 -35.82 -24.09 20.05
CA GLY A 39 -34.86 -25.14 20.29
C GLY A 39 -33.77 -25.16 19.22
N VAL A 40 -32.56 -25.47 19.68
CA VAL A 40 -31.42 -25.82 18.81
C VAL A 40 -31.75 -27.06 17.94
N THR A 41 -32.88 -27.73 18.18
CA THR A 41 -33.52 -28.73 17.29
C THR A 41 -33.61 -28.29 15.83
N LYS A 42 -33.82 -27.00 15.51
CA LYS A 42 -33.87 -26.56 14.09
C LYS A 42 -32.50 -26.40 13.42
N LEU A 43 -31.38 -26.53 14.15
CA LEU A 43 -30.02 -26.56 13.58
C LEU A 43 -29.56 -27.94 13.11
N TYR A 44 -30.29 -29.01 13.47
CA TYR A 44 -29.96 -30.40 13.07
C TYR A 44 -31.00 -31.05 12.13
N GLY A 45 -32.20 -30.47 12.00
CA GLY A 45 -33.32 -31.05 11.23
C GLY A 45 -33.11 -31.19 9.71
N SER A 46 -32.06 -30.57 9.15
CA SER A 46 -31.57 -30.90 7.81
C SER A 46 -30.07 -30.65 7.76
N LYS A 47 -29.28 -31.69 7.48
CA LYS A 47 -27.82 -31.58 7.37
C LYS A 47 -27.51 -30.64 6.19
N PRO A 48 -26.90 -29.45 6.40
CA PRO A 48 -26.73 -28.46 5.34
C PRO A 48 -25.94 -29.09 4.19
N SER A 49 -26.47 -29.00 2.96
CA SER A 49 -25.91 -29.76 1.86
C SER A 49 -24.48 -29.32 1.57
N VAL A 50 -23.60 -30.27 1.24
CA VAL A 50 -22.24 -29.95 0.78
C VAL A 50 -22.30 -29.02 -0.45
N LYS A 51 -23.37 -29.12 -1.24
CA LYS A 51 -23.69 -28.22 -2.37
C LYS A 51 -23.89 -26.76 -1.90
N ASP A 52 -24.59 -26.54 -0.78
CA ASP A 52 -24.86 -25.20 -0.23
C ASP A 52 -23.62 -24.60 0.43
N TYR A 53 -22.83 -25.42 1.13
CA TYR A 53 -21.54 -25.00 1.67
C TYR A 53 -20.60 -24.56 0.54
N LYS A 54 -20.43 -25.40 -0.50
CA LYS A 54 -19.60 -25.05 -1.66
C LYS A 54 -20.12 -23.80 -2.39
N ARG A 55 -21.44 -23.64 -2.56
CA ARG A 55 -22.02 -22.42 -3.16
C ARG A 55 -21.72 -21.15 -2.35
N LYS A 56 -21.80 -21.21 -1.02
CA LYS A 56 -21.43 -20.09 -0.13
C LYS A 56 -19.92 -19.80 -0.17
N LEU A 57 -19.10 -20.83 -0.35
CA LEU A 57 -17.66 -20.71 -0.51
C LEU A 57 -17.29 -20.06 -1.86
N ASP A 58 -17.79 -20.61 -2.97
CA ASP A 58 -17.54 -20.11 -4.34
C ASP A 58 -17.87 -18.59 -4.42
N ASN A 59 -18.99 -18.17 -3.85
CA ASN A 59 -19.41 -16.75 -3.78
C ASN A 59 -18.47 -15.87 -2.94
N ARG A 60 -17.99 -16.37 -1.79
CA ARG A 60 -17.03 -15.63 -0.93
C ARG A 60 -15.67 -15.49 -1.61
N LEU A 61 -15.17 -16.57 -2.22
CA LEU A 61 -13.90 -16.58 -2.95
C LEU A 61 -13.92 -15.55 -4.08
N GLY A 62 -15.00 -15.50 -4.88
CA GLY A 62 -15.14 -14.50 -5.94
C GLY A 62 -15.10 -13.05 -5.44
N ILE A 63 -15.79 -12.75 -4.34
CA ILE A 63 -15.77 -11.41 -3.73
C ILE A 63 -14.35 -11.05 -3.23
N VAL A 64 -13.64 -11.99 -2.58
CA VAL A 64 -12.26 -11.77 -2.12
C VAL A 64 -11.31 -11.52 -3.29
N ILE A 65 -11.33 -12.37 -4.33
CA ILE A 65 -10.53 -12.19 -5.56
C ILE A 65 -10.80 -10.81 -6.18
N CYS A 66 -12.07 -10.46 -6.40
CA CYS A 66 -12.45 -9.19 -7.02
C CYS A 66 -11.97 -7.98 -6.19
N PHE A 67 -12.04 -8.06 -4.86
CA PHE A 67 -11.55 -7.00 -3.96
C PHE A 67 -10.03 -6.88 -3.99
N CYS A 68 -9.29 -7.99 -3.93
CA CYS A 68 -7.82 -8.00 -4.02
C CYS A 68 -7.33 -7.43 -5.35
N LEU A 69 -7.86 -7.90 -6.48
CA LEU A 69 -7.51 -7.40 -7.81
C LEU A 69 -7.83 -5.91 -8.00
N THR A 70 -8.97 -5.45 -7.47
CA THR A 70 -9.32 -4.01 -7.51
C THR A 70 -8.34 -3.19 -6.67
N THR A 71 -7.98 -3.67 -5.48
CA THR A 71 -7.02 -3.00 -4.58
C THR A 71 -5.63 -2.92 -5.23
N ILE A 72 -5.15 -4.03 -5.82
CA ILE A 72 -3.88 -4.09 -6.56
C ILE A 72 -3.90 -3.13 -7.75
N ALA A 73 -4.97 -3.12 -8.55
CA ALA A 73 -5.13 -2.18 -9.66
C ALA A 73 -5.08 -0.71 -9.18
N THR A 74 -5.77 -0.36 -8.09
CA THR A 74 -5.77 1.01 -7.55
C THR A 74 -4.39 1.43 -7.05
N ILE A 75 -3.68 0.57 -6.31
CA ILE A 75 -2.32 0.87 -5.81
C ILE A 75 -1.36 1.02 -6.99
N LEU A 76 -1.35 0.06 -7.94
CA LEU A 76 -0.48 0.10 -9.11
C LEU A 76 -0.79 1.28 -10.05
N PHE A 77 -2.04 1.72 -10.15
CA PHE A 77 -2.42 2.90 -10.93
C PHE A 77 -1.88 4.20 -10.29
N ILE A 78 -2.05 4.36 -8.97
CA ILE A 78 -1.52 5.53 -8.23
C ILE A 78 0.01 5.58 -8.34
N TYR A 79 0.69 4.45 -8.10
CA TYR A 79 2.15 4.41 -8.25
C TYR A 79 2.60 4.51 -9.70
N GLY A 80 1.83 4.03 -10.68
CA GLY A 80 2.12 4.18 -12.10
C GLY A 80 2.19 5.64 -12.53
N LEU A 81 1.22 6.46 -12.11
CA LEU A 81 1.22 7.90 -12.38
C LEU A 81 2.42 8.64 -11.76
N PHE A 82 2.78 8.32 -10.51
CA PHE A 82 3.98 8.90 -9.89
C PHE A 82 5.28 8.40 -10.55
N TYR A 83 5.32 7.13 -10.94
CA TYR A 83 6.47 6.53 -11.59
C TYR A 83 6.69 7.11 -13.00
N GLU A 84 5.63 7.30 -13.79
CA GLU A 84 5.66 7.94 -15.11
C GLU A 84 6.27 9.35 -15.06
N GLN A 85 5.86 10.18 -14.09
CA GLN A 85 6.39 11.54 -13.89
C GLN A 85 7.90 11.56 -13.65
N VAL A 86 8.43 10.57 -12.91
CA VAL A 86 9.84 10.50 -12.51
C VAL A 86 10.68 9.76 -13.55
N GLN A 87 10.16 8.68 -14.12
CA GLN A 87 10.81 7.88 -15.15
C GLN A 87 11.08 8.70 -16.43
N GLY A 88 10.19 9.63 -16.79
CA GLY A 88 10.42 10.57 -17.90
C GLY A 88 11.71 11.36 -17.71
N SER A 89 11.84 12.11 -16.61
CA SER A 89 13.03 12.93 -16.35
C SER A 89 14.29 12.11 -16.00
N LEU A 90 14.18 10.88 -15.48
CA LEU A 90 15.36 10.01 -15.36
C LEU A 90 15.84 9.47 -16.70
N VAL A 91 14.95 9.09 -17.62
CA VAL A 91 15.36 8.63 -18.96
C VAL A 91 15.99 9.78 -19.74
N GLU A 92 15.43 10.99 -19.64
CA GLU A 92 15.99 12.23 -20.19
C GLU A 92 17.40 12.54 -19.65
N TYR A 93 17.59 12.51 -18.33
CA TYR A 93 18.90 12.66 -17.69
C TYR A 93 19.91 11.59 -18.14
N VAL A 94 19.49 10.31 -18.15
CA VAL A 94 20.34 9.19 -18.59
C VAL A 94 20.69 9.29 -20.08
N GLN A 95 19.82 9.86 -20.92
CA GLN A 95 20.12 10.10 -22.32
C GLN A 95 21.12 11.26 -22.48
N GLY A 96 20.91 12.39 -21.80
CA GLY A 96 21.85 13.51 -21.84
C GLY A 96 23.26 13.17 -21.32
N VAL A 97 23.38 12.46 -20.18
CA VAL A 97 24.70 12.02 -19.67
C VAL A 97 25.37 11.02 -20.62
N ARG A 98 24.59 10.20 -21.36
CA ARG A 98 25.13 9.32 -22.42
C ARG A 98 25.64 10.12 -23.61
N GLU A 99 24.95 11.18 -24.01
CA GLU A 99 25.35 12.05 -25.11
C GLU A 99 26.60 12.88 -24.76
N ASP A 100 26.72 13.39 -23.53
CA ASP A 100 27.94 14.03 -23.01
C ASP A 100 29.14 13.07 -22.92
N LEU A 101 28.90 11.78 -22.69
CA LEU A 101 29.94 10.73 -22.72
C LEU A 101 30.33 10.31 -24.16
N ASP A 102 29.44 10.48 -25.14
CA ASP A 102 29.69 10.18 -26.55
C ASP A 102 30.31 11.37 -27.32
N GLN A 103 30.19 12.60 -26.81
CA GLN A 103 30.89 13.76 -27.37
C GLN A 103 32.41 13.59 -27.21
N PRO A 104 33.20 13.66 -28.29
CA PRO A 104 34.64 13.64 -28.17
C PRO A 104 35.08 14.87 -27.36
N GLN A 105 35.90 14.66 -26.33
CA GLN A 105 36.49 15.76 -25.57
C GLN A 105 37.26 16.67 -26.53
N THR A 106 36.61 17.76 -26.91
CA THR A 106 37.20 18.79 -27.75
C THR A 106 38.11 19.58 -26.84
N THR A 107 39.35 19.09 -26.69
CA THR A 107 40.42 19.76 -25.95
C THR A 107 40.51 21.17 -26.48
N SER A 108 39.97 22.12 -25.71
CA SER A 108 40.09 23.54 -26.01
C SER A 108 41.59 23.81 -26.13
N PRO A 109 42.07 24.35 -27.27
CA PRO A 109 43.51 24.47 -27.50
C PRO A 109 44.10 25.30 -26.38
N ILE A 110 45.05 24.71 -25.64
CA ILE A 110 45.76 25.38 -24.56
C ILE A 110 46.32 26.68 -25.14
N PRO A 111 45.94 27.86 -24.61
CA PRO A 111 46.52 29.10 -25.09
C PRO A 111 48.02 29.07 -24.79
N ASP A 112 48.85 28.99 -25.84
CA ASP A 112 50.30 28.96 -25.70
C ASP A 112 50.77 30.15 -24.87
N GLY A 113 51.44 29.87 -23.73
CA GLY A 113 51.57 30.78 -22.59
C GLY A 113 52.53 31.96 -22.75
N ASN A 114 52.50 32.65 -23.89
CA ASN A 114 53.49 33.66 -24.29
C ASN A 114 52.98 35.12 -24.25
N GLU A 115 51.72 35.38 -23.87
CA GLU A 115 51.19 36.76 -23.68
C GLU A 115 50.90 37.12 -22.21
N LEU A 116 51.79 36.73 -21.28
CA LEU A 116 51.74 37.24 -19.89
C LEU A 116 52.31 38.67 -19.76
N SER A 117 51.88 39.57 -20.64
CA SER A 117 52.05 41.03 -20.54
C SER A 117 51.13 41.74 -21.54
N THR A 118 50.44 42.79 -21.07
CA THR A 118 49.54 43.73 -21.81
C THR A 118 48.02 43.60 -21.55
N THR A 119 47.52 42.58 -20.85
CA THR A 119 46.06 42.42 -20.60
C THR A 119 45.54 42.96 -19.25
N ILE A 120 46.31 43.83 -18.57
CA ILE A 120 45.85 44.58 -17.38
C ILE A 120 45.17 45.91 -17.76
N ALA A 121 45.35 46.38 -19.00
CA ALA A 121 44.86 47.69 -19.46
C ALA A 121 43.39 47.68 -19.96
N THR A 122 42.82 46.51 -20.28
CA THR A 122 41.57 46.41 -21.07
C THR A 122 40.29 46.22 -20.25
N VAL A 123 40.40 45.81 -18.98
CA VAL A 123 39.23 45.53 -18.11
C VAL A 123 38.55 46.81 -17.63
N THR A 124 39.30 47.90 -17.48
CA THR A 124 38.80 49.18 -16.94
C THR A 124 38.04 50.03 -17.97
N THR A 125 38.24 49.80 -19.27
CA THR A 125 37.78 50.68 -20.36
C THR A 125 36.42 50.30 -20.95
N ILE A 126 35.93 49.07 -20.74
CA ILE A 126 34.62 48.65 -21.28
C ILE A 126 33.46 49.18 -20.42
N ALA A 127 33.67 49.35 -19.11
CA ALA A 127 32.67 49.84 -18.16
C ALA A 127 32.26 51.32 -18.33
N THR A 128 32.92 52.09 -19.20
CA THR A 128 32.76 53.56 -19.30
C THR A 128 32.37 54.10 -20.67
N VAL A 129 32.26 53.25 -21.71
CA VAL A 129 32.02 53.72 -23.10
C VAL A 129 30.58 53.46 -23.60
N GLN A 130 29.79 52.60 -22.96
CA GLN A 130 28.37 52.39 -23.31
C GLN A 130 27.41 53.52 -22.88
N ALA A 131 27.93 54.68 -22.48
CA ALA A 131 27.15 55.75 -21.85
C ALA A 131 27.24 57.13 -22.54
N LEU A 132 27.45 57.23 -23.87
CA LEU A 132 27.36 58.54 -24.56
C LEU A 132 27.15 58.59 -26.11
N THR A 133 26.17 57.85 -26.67
CA THR A 133 25.67 58.12 -28.04
C THR A 133 24.22 57.61 -28.25
N LYS A 134 23.20 58.33 -28.74
CA LYS A 134 22.76 59.74 -28.76
C LYS A 134 21.58 59.82 -29.75
N THR A 135 20.35 59.78 -29.25
CA THR A 135 19.08 60.16 -29.91
C THR A 135 17.99 60.15 -28.83
N GLU A 136 16.98 61.02 -28.75
CA GLU A 136 16.89 62.46 -29.06
C GLU A 136 15.85 63.07 -28.06
N LYS A 137 15.46 64.34 -28.18
CA LYS A 137 14.65 65.13 -27.21
C LYS A 137 13.14 65.08 -27.53
N PRO A 138 12.21 65.66 -26.71
CA PRO A 138 12.35 66.24 -25.35
C PRO A 138 11.22 65.91 -24.32
N LYS A 139 11.47 66.19 -23.01
CA LYS A 139 10.52 66.65 -21.96
C LYS A 139 9.33 65.72 -21.57
N ASP A 140 8.90 65.60 -20.30
CA ASP A 140 9.23 66.26 -19.02
C ASP A 140 9.24 65.24 -17.85
N GLN A 141 9.52 65.70 -16.63
CA GLN A 141 9.36 64.99 -15.33
C GLN A 141 10.29 63.80 -15.02
N ILE A 142 11.46 64.08 -14.44
CA ILE A 142 12.19 63.13 -13.57
C ILE A 142 12.44 63.79 -12.21
N LYS A 143 11.62 63.46 -11.20
CA LYS A 143 11.93 63.77 -9.78
C LYS A 143 11.23 62.87 -8.73
N THR A 144 10.95 61.60 -9.04
CA THR A 144 10.61 60.58 -8.03
C THR A 144 11.02 59.19 -8.54
N GLN A 145 12.18 58.67 -8.11
CA GLN A 145 12.44 57.22 -8.19
C GLN A 145 13.52 56.65 -7.25
N GLY A 146 14.27 57.49 -6.50
CA GLY A 146 15.19 56.99 -5.47
C GLY A 146 14.51 56.38 -4.24
N SER A 147 13.28 56.80 -3.90
CA SER A 147 12.65 56.51 -2.62
C SER A 147 11.88 55.17 -2.54
N GLN A 148 11.59 54.51 -3.67
CA GLN A 148 10.75 53.30 -3.67
C GLN A 148 11.51 52.00 -3.36
N VAL A 149 12.81 51.93 -3.67
CA VAL A 149 13.61 50.72 -3.44
C VAL A 149 13.85 50.48 -1.95
N GLU A 150 14.22 51.51 -1.19
CA GLU A 150 14.36 51.41 0.27
C GLU A 150 13.02 51.13 0.98
N THR A 151 11.93 51.72 0.50
CA THR A 151 10.58 51.50 1.06
C THR A 151 10.16 50.03 0.92
N LEU A 152 10.43 49.39 -0.22
CA LEU A 152 10.11 47.98 -0.45
C LEU A 152 10.93 47.04 0.43
N ALA A 153 12.23 47.33 0.61
CA ALA A 153 13.10 46.57 1.50
C ALA A 153 12.66 46.67 2.98
N HIS A 154 12.16 47.83 3.40
CA HIS A 154 11.74 48.07 4.78
C HIS A 154 10.37 47.45 5.12
N GLU A 155 9.45 47.32 4.14
CA GLU A 155 8.23 46.51 4.31
C GLU A 155 8.57 45.00 4.38
N LEU A 156 9.51 44.49 3.58
CA LEU A 156 9.90 43.08 3.64
C LEU A 156 10.47 42.66 5.01
N GLN A 157 11.25 43.53 5.66
CA GLN A 157 11.74 43.30 7.03
C GLN A 157 10.66 43.37 8.12
N LYS A 158 9.55 44.05 7.85
CA LYS A 158 8.43 44.23 8.79
C LYS A 158 7.56 42.97 8.80
N THR A 159 7.15 42.48 7.63
CA THR A 159 6.40 41.22 7.48
C THR A 159 7.16 40.01 8.06
N LYS A 160 8.50 40.00 7.97
CA LYS A 160 9.35 38.97 8.61
C LYS A 160 9.31 39.01 10.15
N ARG A 161 9.01 40.17 10.75
CA ARG A 161 8.95 40.37 12.21
C ARG A 161 7.59 39.99 12.77
N ASP A 162 6.52 40.33 12.05
CA ASP A 162 5.13 40.05 12.47
C ASP A 162 4.85 38.53 12.54
N PHE A 163 5.46 37.73 11.66
CA PHE A 163 5.39 36.26 11.69
C PHE A 163 6.10 35.62 12.90
N GLN A 164 6.93 36.35 13.65
CA GLN A 164 7.66 35.84 14.81
C GLN A 164 6.92 36.05 16.15
N SER A 165 5.68 36.54 16.11
CA SER A 165 4.88 36.92 17.29
C SER A 165 3.59 36.09 17.49
N ILE A 166 3.51 34.88 16.90
CA ILE A 166 2.43 33.92 17.18
C ILE A 166 2.77 33.14 18.46
N PRO A 167 2.00 33.28 19.56
CA PRO A 167 2.28 32.57 20.79
C PRO A 167 1.91 31.08 20.68
N THR A 168 2.77 30.20 21.20
CA THR A 168 2.47 28.78 21.38
C THR A 168 1.31 28.58 22.35
N PRO A 169 0.32 27.71 22.04
CA PRO A 169 -0.69 27.30 23.01
C PRO A 169 -0.05 26.56 24.18
N LEU A 170 -0.49 26.86 25.41
CA LEU A 170 0.03 26.21 26.62
C LEU A 170 -0.36 24.73 26.70
N GLU A 171 0.59 23.93 27.16
CA GLU A 171 0.34 22.58 27.68
C GLU A 171 -0.32 22.65 29.07
N ASN A 172 -0.94 21.54 29.48
CA ASN A 172 -1.54 21.27 30.80
C ASN A 172 -2.89 21.93 31.12
N GLN A 173 -3.95 21.12 31.10
CA GLN A 173 -4.81 21.01 32.28
C GLN A 173 -5.32 19.57 32.48
N SER A 174 -5.24 19.08 33.71
CA SER A 174 -5.56 17.70 34.08
C SER A 174 -6.78 17.63 35.01
N THR A 175 -7.78 16.85 34.60
CA THR A 175 -8.91 16.39 35.44
C THR A 175 -9.21 14.94 35.05
N SER A 176 -8.86 13.92 35.82
CA SER A 176 -9.30 13.63 37.20
C SER A 176 -10.80 13.40 37.31
N ARG A 177 -11.21 12.12 37.25
CA ARG A 177 -12.49 11.66 37.83
C ARG A 177 -12.46 10.18 38.20
N ASN A 178 -12.94 9.91 39.42
CA ASN A 178 -13.08 8.64 40.14
C ASN A 178 -13.48 7.44 39.25
N ARG A 179 -12.92 6.24 39.41
CA ARG A 179 -12.70 5.40 40.62
C ARG A 179 -13.96 4.70 41.15
N ARG A 180 -13.99 3.38 40.93
CA ARG A 180 -14.54 2.25 41.71
C ARG A 180 -13.79 1.01 41.16
N ASP A 181 -13.09 0.14 41.89
CA ASP A 181 -13.45 -0.60 43.13
C ASP A 181 -14.67 -1.52 42.82
N ASP A 182 -14.63 -2.86 42.76
CA ASP A 182 -13.65 -3.92 43.15
C ASP A 182 -13.53 -5.00 41.99
N ASP A 183 -12.75 -6.09 41.95
CA ASP A 183 -12.41 -7.17 42.92
C ASP A 183 -11.16 -8.00 42.39
N PRO A 184 -10.66 -9.12 43.01
CA PRO A 184 -9.21 -9.45 43.04
C PRO A 184 -8.59 -10.44 42.01
N LEU A 185 -7.25 -10.49 42.06
CA LEU A 185 -6.34 -11.47 41.43
C LEU A 185 -6.60 -12.95 41.84
N PRO A 186 -6.05 -13.91 41.08
CA PRO A 186 -4.92 -14.68 41.61
C PRO A 186 -3.62 -14.51 40.79
N ALA A 187 -2.48 -14.77 41.43
CA ALA A 187 -1.14 -14.57 40.86
C ALA A 187 -0.60 -15.79 40.09
N THR A 188 0.34 -15.55 39.16
CA THR A 188 1.35 -16.54 38.78
C THR A 188 2.64 -15.89 38.28
N ASN A 189 3.72 -16.13 39.02
CA ASN A 189 5.12 -16.29 38.64
C ASN A 189 5.78 -15.34 37.62
N ASP A 190 6.79 -14.62 38.10
CA ASP A 190 7.89 -14.08 37.31
C ASP A 190 8.63 -15.16 36.50
N THR A 191 9.13 -14.81 35.33
CA THR A 191 10.24 -15.51 34.67
C THR A 191 11.05 -14.50 33.86
N LEU A 192 12.16 -14.04 34.46
CA LEU A 192 13.15 -13.21 33.78
C LEU A 192 13.94 -14.04 32.75
N LEU A 193 13.90 -13.61 31.48
CA LEU A 193 14.92 -13.93 30.48
C LEU A 193 15.27 -12.65 29.69
N PRO A 194 16.51 -12.53 29.17
CA PRO A 194 17.09 -11.24 28.79
C PRO A 194 16.68 -10.75 27.40
N VAL A 195 16.89 -9.45 27.18
CA VAL A 195 16.87 -8.82 25.86
C VAL A 195 18.09 -9.29 25.05
N GLU A 196 17.86 -9.87 23.88
CA GLU A 196 18.92 -10.27 22.94
C GLU A 196 18.98 -9.29 21.77
N THR A 197 19.95 -8.37 21.80
CA THR A 197 20.23 -7.43 20.70
C THR A 197 21.17 -8.07 19.67
N ASN A 198 20.62 -8.56 18.57
CA ASN A 198 21.43 -9.13 17.47
C ASN A 198 21.53 -8.18 16.28
N ASN A 199 22.77 -7.86 15.90
CA ASN A 199 23.09 -7.09 14.70
C ASN A 199 22.68 -7.84 13.43
N PHE A 200 22.26 -7.11 12.40
CA PHE A 200 22.08 -7.64 11.05
C PHE A 200 23.25 -7.16 10.17
N ASP A 201 24.29 -7.97 10.12
CA ASP A 201 25.46 -7.75 9.27
C ASP A 201 25.73 -8.99 8.40
N GLN A 202 26.03 -8.73 7.12
CA GLN A 202 26.69 -9.61 6.14
C GLN A 202 26.33 -11.12 6.12
N ILE A 203 25.54 -11.53 5.12
CA ILE A 203 25.62 -12.87 4.54
C ILE A 203 25.88 -12.75 3.03
N SER A 204 27.14 -12.94 2.64
CA SER A 204 27.54 -13.23 1.26
C SER A 204 27.51 -14.74 1.03
N LEU A 205 26.61 -15.23 0.16
CA LEU A 205 26.53 -16.65 -0.17
C LEU A 205 27.03 -16.93 -1.59
N ILE A 206 28.31 -17.27 -1.70
CA ILE A 206 28.88 -17.87 -2.91
C ILE A 206 28.43 -19.34 -2.94
N THR A 207 27.72 -19.74 -4.00
CA THR A 207 27.36 -21.15 -4.24
C THR A 207 28.04 -21.63 -5.52
N THR A 208 29.22 -22.21 -5.36
CA THR A 208 29.97 -22.86 -6.45
C THR A 208 29.38 -24.24 -6.72
N THR A 209 28.82 -24.47 -7.92
CA THR A 209 28.32 -25.78 -8.34
C THR A 209 29.14 -26.29 -9.51
N ASN A 210 30.05 -27.23 -9.24
CA ASN A 210 30.92 -27.81 -10.26
C ASN A 210 30.19 -28.86 -11.12
N ALA A 211 30.39 -28.79 -12.44
CA ALA A 211 30.13 -29.89 -13.37
C ALA A 211 31.23 -29.90 -14.47
N PRO A 212 31.82 -31.06 -14.83
CA PRO A 212 32.93 -31.14 -15.78
C PRO A 212 32.48 -31.39 -17.24
N VAL A 213 33.45 -31.66 -18.13
CA VAL A 213 33.37 -32.13 -19.55
C VAL A 213 33.44 -31.02 -20.62
N PRO A 214 34.34 -31.12 -21.65
CA PRO A 214 35.62 -31.83 -21.73
C PRO A 214 36.79 -30.97 -22.24
N THR A 215 37.99 -31.54 -22.28
CA THR A 215 39.19 -30.96 -22.90
C THR A 215 39.07 -30.84 -24.43
N THR A 216 39.48 -29.69 -24.98
CA THR A 216 40.01 -29.59 -26.35
C THR A 216 41.27 -28.75 -26.32
N THR A 217 42.43 -29.37 -26.52
CA THR A 217 43.72 -28.67 -26.65
C THR A 217 43.83 -28.02 -28.02
N LEU A 218 44.22 -26.75 -28.05
CA LEU A 218 44.75 -26.09 -29.24
C LEU A 218 45.91 -25.21 -28.79
N GLU A 219 47.10 -25.49 -29.33
CA GLU A 219 48.32 -24.73 -29.05
C GLU A 219 48.30 -23.43 -29.85
N ILE A 220 48.47 -22.30 -29.16
CA ILE A 220 49.00 -21.07 -29.75
C ILE A 220 50.10 -20.59 -28.81
N ASP A 221 51.33 -20.74 -29.27
CA ASP A 221 52.53 -20.23 -28.61
C ASP A 221 52.85 -18.86 -29.22
N GLU A 222 52.62 -17.78 -28.47
CA GLU A 222 53.18 -16.48 -28.83
C GLU A 222 53.57 -15.64 -27.61
N SER A 223 54.61 -14.83 -27.81
CA SER A 223 55.43 -14.28 -26.76
C SER A 223 54.99 -12.89 -26.26
N LEU A 224 55.63 -12.47 -25.16
CA LEU A 224 56.00 -11.08 -24.89
C LEU A 224 54.85 -10.10 -24.56
N GLN A 225 54.63 -9.86 -23.26
CA GLN A 225 55.11 -8.62 -22.62
C GLN A 225 54.87 -8.67 -21.10
N THR A 226 55.91 -8.40 -20.30
CA THR A 226 55.75 -8.06 -18.87
C THR A 226 55.42 -6.57 -18.76
N THR A 227 54.23 -6.19 -19.22
CA THR A 227 53.71 -4.85 -18.97
C THR A 227 53.50 -4.69 -17.48
N THR A 228 54.26 -3.80 -16.85
CA THR A 228 54.05 -3.43 -15.44
C THR A 228 52.67 -2.81 -15.32
N LEU A 229 51.74 -3.59 -14.78
CA LEU A 229 50.34 -3.20 -14.62
C LEU A 229 50.25 -2.15 -13.51
N VAL A 230 50.35 -0.88 -13.92
CA VAL A 230 50.12 0.27 -13.04
C VAL A 230 48.66 0.22 -12.62
N ASP A 231 48.43 0.15 -11.31
CA ASP A 231 47.14 -0.16 -10.73
C ASP A 231 46.18 1.06 -10.76
N SER A 232 45.60 1.33 -11.93
CA SER A 232 44.62 2.39 -12.15
C SER A 232 43.21 2.04 -11.68
N SER A 233 43.04 0.91 -10.98
CA SER A 233 41.73 0.28 -10.68
C SER A 233 40.79 1.09 -9.78
N THR A 234 41.26 2.19 -9.18
CA THR A 234 40.49 3.04 -8.26
C THR A 234 39.81 4.24 -8.93
N ASP A 235 40.31 4.75 -10.07
CA ASP A 235 39.77 5.96 -10.71
C ASP A 235 38.54 5.64 -11.57
N ASP A 236 38.61 4.56 -12.36
CA ASP A 236 37.49 4.05 -13.17
C ASP A 236 36.28 3.64 -12.33
N ALA A 237 36.46 3.29 -11.05
CA ALA A 237 35.39 2.90 -10.14
C ALA A 237 34.37 4.04 -9.84
N THR A 238 34.70 5.29 -10.16
CA THR A 238 33.83 6.46 -9.96
C THR A 238 33.11 6.93 -11.23
N ARG A 239 33.56 6.50 -12.42
CA ARG A 239 32.92 6.88 -13.69
C ARG A 239 31.67 6.03 -13.93
N LEU A 240 30.61 6.65 -14.45
CA LEU A 240 29.53 5.88 -15.05
C LEU A 240 29.97 5.42 -16.43
N THR A 241 29.65 4.17 -16.78
CA THR A 241 29.90 3.62 -18.10
C THR A 241 28.63 3.62 -18.96
N LYS A 242 28.78 3.79 -20.28
CA LYS A 242 27.67 3.82 -21.24
C LYS A 242 26.74 2.61 -21.14
N TRP A 243 27.28 1.42 -20.84
CA TRP A 243 26.50 0.19 -20.68
C TRP A 243 25.71 0.15 -19.36
N GLU A 244 26.18 0.81 -18.28
CA GLU A 244 25.39 0.97 -17.06
C GLU A 244 24.19 1.88 -17.29
N LEU A 245 24.39 3.03 -17.97
CA LEU A 245 23.32 3.97 -18.31
C LEU A 245 22.22 3.29 -19.15
N GLU A 246 22.60 2.54 -20.19
CA GLU A 246 21.69 1.76 -21.01
C GLU A 246 20.94 0.72 -20.17
N ALA A 247 21.66 -0.07 -19.34
CA ALA A 247 21.06 -1.05 -18.44
C ALA A 247 20.20 -0.44 -17.31
N TYR A 248 20.32 0.86 -17.00
CA TYR A 248 19.43 1.58 -16.10
C TYR A 248 18.18 2.08 -16.83
N SER A 249 18.33 2.70 -18.01
CA SER A 249 17.22 3.10 -18.88
C SER A 249 16.28 1.93 -19.16
N ASP A 250 16.83 0.78 -19.56
CA ASP A 250 16.06 -0.43 -19.85
C ASP A 250 15.27 -0.94 -18.63
N ARG A 251 15.86 -0.87 -17.43
CA ARG A 251 15.16 -1.24 -16.18
C ARG A 251 14.04 -0.26 -15.85
N PHE A 252 14.24 1.03 -16.08
CA PHE A 252 13.21 2.03 -15.85
C PHE A 252 12.02 1.84 -16.80
N GLN A 253 12.29 1.62 -18.09
CA GLN A 253 11.26 1.35 -19.12
C GLN A 253 10.56 0.01 -18.90
N ALA A 254 11.29 -1.08 -18.68
CA ALA A 254 10.71 -2.40 -18.42
C ALA A 254 9.80 -2.40 -17.18
N THR A 255 10.17 -1.64 -16.15
CA THR A 255 9.33 -1.48 -14.94
C THR A 255 8.08 -0.66 -15.22
N HIS A 256 8.16 0.43 -15.98
CA HIS A 256 6.99 1.21 -16.41
C HIS A 256 5.99 0.33 -17.18
N ILE A 257 6.48 -0.43 -18.16
CA ILE A 257 5.67 -1.36 -18.95
C ILE A 257 5.03 -2.42 -18.05
N ALA A 258 5.80 -3.01 -17.11
CA ALA A 258 5.28 -4.02 -16.19
C ALA A 258 4.16 -3.48 -15.28
N ILE A 259 4.29 -2.25 -14.75
CA ILE A 259 3.25 -1.61 -13.93
C ILE A 259 1.96 -1.45 -14.74
N TRP A 260 2.03 -0.80 -15.92
CA TRP A 260 0.83 -0.54 -16.72
C TRP A 260 0.19 -1.80 -17.30
N VAL A 261 0.97 -2.80 -17.68
CA VAL A 261 0.45 -4.12 -18.10
C VAL A 261 -0.30 -4.80 -16.94
N LEU A 262 0.24 -4.76 -15.71
CA LEU A 262 -0.45 -5.31 -14.54
C LEU A 262 -1.73 -4.52 -14.20
N VAL A 263 -1.71 -3.18 -14.26
CA VAL A 263 -2.93 -2.35 -14.10
C VAL A 263 -4.01 -2.78 -15.10
N ALA A 264 -3.66 -2.83 -16.39
CA ALA A 264 -4.58 -3.19 -17.46
C ALA A 264 -5.14 -4.61 -17.29
N LEU A 265 -4.30 -5.59 -16.93
CA LEU A 265 -4.71 -6.97 -16.71
C LEU A 265 -5.61 -7.14 -15.46
N ASN A 266 -5.30 -6.49 -14.33
CA ASN A 266 -6.18 -6.51 -13.16
C ASN A 266 -7.55 -5.90 -13.49
N LEU A 267 -7.58 -4.75 -14.16
CA LEU A 267 -8.83 -4.10 -14.57
C LEU A 267 -9.63 -4.95 -15.56
N ALA A 268 -8.99 -5.59 -16.53
CA ALA A 268 -9.66 -6.51 -17.46
C ALA A 268 -10.27 -7.72 -16.74
N VAL A 269 -9.54 -8.35 -15.81
CA VAL A 269 -10.05 -9.49 -15.03
C VAL A 269 -11.17 -9.05 -14.08
N VAL A 270 -11.08 -7.87 -13.45
CA VAL A 270 -12.16 -7.31 -12.62
C VAL A 270 -13.40 -7.01 -13.45
N MET A 271 -13.27 -6.36 -14.61
CA MET A 271 -14.41 -6.07 -15.51
C MET A 271 -15.09 -7.34 -16.03
N PHE A 272 -14.35 -8.43 -16.22
CA PHE A 272 -14.91 -9.74 -16.59
C PHE A 272 -15.57 -10.46 -15.39
N LEU A 273 -14.92 -10.45 -14.22
CA LEU A 273 -15.35 -11.24 -13.07
C LEU A 273 -16.49 -10.58 -12.26
N ALA A 274 -16.50 -9.26 -12.15
CA ALA A 274 -17.53 -8.50 -11.42
C ALA A 274 -18.97 -8.79 -11.91
N PRO A 275 -19.32 -8.72 -13.22
CA PRO A 275 -20.66 -9.05 -13.67
C PRO A 275 -21.01 -10.53 -13.43
N LEU A 276 -20.05 -11.45 -13.54
CA LEU A 276 -20.27 -12.86 -13.22
C LEU A 276 -20.60 -13.07 -11.73
N ILE A 277 -19.91 -12.38 -10.83
CA ILE A 277 -20.20 -12.39 -9.38
C ILE A 277 -21.58 -11.78 -9.10
N LEU A 278 -21.93 -10.65 -9.71
CA LEU A 278 -23.23 -9.99 -9.52
C LEU A 278 -24.38 -10.88 -10.01
N LEU A 279 -24.26 -11.48 -11.20
CA LEU A 279 -25.24 -12.43 -11.74
C LEU A 279 -25.38 -13.71 -10.90
N PHE A 280 -24.28 -14.20 -10.31
CA PHE A 280 -24.30 -15.35 -9.41
C PHE A 280 -24.91 -15.03 -8.04
N ARG A 281 -24.69 -13.80 -7.54
CA ARG A 281 -25.25 -13.29 -6.27
C ARG A 281 -26.73 -12.92 -6.35
N ALA A 282 -27.21 -12.51 -7.52
CA ALA A 282 -28.61 -12.18 -7.78
C ALA A 282 -29.50 -13.40 -8.11
N ASP A 283 -28.94 -14.63 -8.08
CA ASP A 283 -29.59 -15.92 -8.34
C ASP A 283 -30.23 -16.10 -9.75
N ILE A 284 -30.11 -15.10 -10.63
CA ILE A 284 -30.78 -15.00 -11.94
C ILE A 284 -30.58 -16.27 -12.80
N PHE A 285 -29.35 -16.81 -12.83
CA PHE A 285 -29.00 -17.97 -13.66
C PHE A 285 -28.82 -19.29 -12.88
N THR A 286 -29.12 -19.33 -11.58
CA THR A 286 -28.88 -20.51 -10.71
C THR A 286 -29.63 -21.78 -11.15
N ARG A 287 -30.66 -21.65 -12.01
CA ARG A 287 -31.37 -22.80 -12.60
C ARG A 287 -30.61 -23.52 -13.73
N ARG A 288 -29.61 -22.91 -14.38
CA ARG A 288 -28.82 -23.54 -15.46
C ARG A 288 -27.47 -24.02 -14.94
N ASP A 289 -27.19 -25.32 -15.01
CA ASP A 289 -25.91 -25.88 -14.53
C ASP A 289 -24.69 -25.41 -15.34
N ILE A 290 -24.87 -25.14 -16.64
CA ILE A 290 -23.84 -24.54 -17.52
C ILE A 290 -23.27 -23.25 -16.91
N PHE A 291 -24.12 -22.37 -16.37
CA PHE A 291 -23.67 -21.10 -15.77
C PHE A 291 -22.82 -21.33 -14.50
N LYS A 292 -23.11 -22.38 -13.72
CA LYS A 292 -22.33 -22.75 -12.53
C LYS A 292 -20.94 -23.27 -12.93
N THR A 293 -20.83 -23.97 -14.05
CA THR A 293 -19.56 -24.41 -14.62
C THR A 293 -18.75 -23.23 -15.15
N ILE A 294 -19.37 -22.32 -15.91
CA ILE A 294 -18.72 -21.10 -16.42
C ILE A 294 -18.21 -20.22 -15.26
N TYR A 295 -19.04 -19.98 -14.24
CA TYR A 295 -18.63 -19.20 -13.06
C TYR A 295 -17.41 -19.81 -12.34
N ARG A 296 -17.39 -21.15 -12.18
CA ARG A 296 -16.25 -21.86 -11.58
C ARG A 296 -15.01 -21.87 -12.45
N ALA A 297 -15.16 -21.97 -13.78
CA ALA A 297 -14.05 -21.83 -14.70
C ALA A 297 -13.45 -20.41 -14.64
N GLY A 298 -14.30 -19.37 -14.58
CA GLY A 298 -13.88 -17.98 -14.36
C GLY A 298 -13.15 -17.76 -13.04
N LEU A 299 -13.64 -18.33 -11.93
CA LEU A 299 -12.93 -18.30 -10.64
C LEU A 299 -11.58 -19.03 -10.69
N GLY A 300 -11.52 -20.19 -11.35
CA GLY A 300 -10.27 -20.94 -11.51
C GLY A 300 -9.25 -20.19 -12.37
N LEU A 301 -9.70 -19.56 -13.46
CA LEU A 301 -8.87 -18.73 -14.32
C LEU A 301 -8.38 -17.46 -13.60
N ALA A 302 -9.23 -16.81 -12.79
CA ALA A 302 -8.85 -15.66 -11.99
C ALA A 302 -7.84 -16.03 -10.88
N LEU A 303 -7.95 -17.23 -10.29
CA LEU A 303 -6.97 -17.73 -9.31
C LEU A 303 -5.63 -18.10 -9.96
N LEU A 304 -5.67 -18.67 -11.19
CA LEU A 304 -4.47 -18.90 -12.00
C LEU A 304 -3.81 -17.57 -12.41
N PHE A 305 -4.63 -16.55 -12.73
CA PHE A 305 -4.14 -15.20 -13.00
C PHE A 305 -3.43 -14.60 -11.78
N THR A 306 -3.97 -14.71 -10.55
CA THR A 306 -3.25 -14.27 -9.34
C THR A 306 -1.91 -15.01 -9.17
N LEU A 307 -1.84 -16.32 -9.47
CA LEU A 307 -0.57 -17.05 -9.38
C LEU A 307 0.47 -16.57 -10.42
N PHE A 308 0.04 -16.18 -11.62
CA PHE A 308 0.89 -15.58 -12.66
C PHE A 308 1.31 -14.14 -12.30
N GLN A 309 0.40 -13.36 -11.72
CA GLN A 309 0.64 -12.02 -11.21
C GLN A 309 1.68 -12.02 -10.08
N LEU A 310 1.59 -12.97 -9.14
CA LEU A 310 2.57 -13.17 -8.08
C LEU A 310 3.99 -13.34 -8.64
N PHE A 311 4.14 -14.11 -9.74
CA PHE A 311 5.43 -14.26 -10.41
C PHE A 311 5.96 -12.93 -10.98
N TYR A 312 5.11 -12.14 -11.62
CA TYR A 312 5.47 -10.81 -12.14
C TYR A 312 5.80 -9.78 -11.03
N LEU A 313 5.16 -9.91 -9.86
CA LEU A 313 5.48 -9.11 -8.68
C LEU A 313 6.88 -9.46 -8.12
N PHE A 314 7.29 -10.73 -8.11
CA PHE A 314 8.65 -11.12 -7.73
C PHE A 314 9.70 -10.73 -8.79
N SER A 315 9.41 -10.96 -10.08
CA SER A 315 10.28 -10.62 -11.20
C SER A 315 9.45 -10.16 -12.41
N PRO A 316 9.55 -8.90 -12.86
CA PRO A 316 10.65 -7.97 -12.58
C PRO A 316 10.50 -7.10 -11.32
N LEU A 317 9.30 -6.89 -10.80
CA LEU A 317 9.01 -5.70 -9.96
C LEU A 317 9.80 -5.63 -8.65
N LEU A 318 9.76 -6.67 -7.82
CA LEU A 318 10.49 -6.68 -6.54
C LEU A 318 12.00 -6.54 -6.77
N THR A 319 12.52 -7.27 -7.76
CA THR A 319 13.94 -7.22 -8.16
C THR A 319 14.39 -5.82 -8.61
N CYS A 320 13.51 -5.06 -9.29
CA CYS A 320 13.79 -3.66 -9.64
C CYS A 320 13.68 -2.73 -8.42
N SER A 321 12.62 -2.84 -7.62
CA SER A 321 12.40 -2.01 -6.42
C SER A 321 13.53 -2.10 -5.39
N LEU A 322 14.16 -3.27 -5.23
CA LEU A 322 15.30 -3.48 -4.35
C LEU A 322 16.62 -2.94 -4.92
N ARG A 323 16.70 -2.71 -6.24
CA ARG A 323 17.88 -2.17 -6.93
C ARG A 323 17.79 -0.66 -7.14
N PHE A 324 16.59 -0.09 -7.27
CA PHE A 324 16.41 1.35 -7.52
C PHE A 324 17.14 2.26 -6.54
N PRO A 325 17.13 2.05 -5.21
CA PRO A 325 17.87 2.92 -4.28
C PRO A 325 19.36 3.03 -4.65
N ARG A 326 20.02 1.89 -4.90
CA ARG A 326 21.45 1.85 -5.29
C ARG A 326 21.68 2.43 -6.69
N ILE A 327 20.75 2.29 -7.63
CA ILE A 327 20.84 2.94 -8.94
C ILE A 327 20.77 4.47 -8.76
N MET A 328 19.85 4.99 -7.95
CA MET A 328 19.76 6.42 -7.65
C MET A 328 21.05 6.97 -7.04
N ASP A 329 21.61 6.28 -6.05
CA ASP A 329 22.84 6.72 -5.38
C ASP A 329 24.04 6.69 -6.34
N ARG A 330 24.13 5.66 -7.19
CA ARG A 330 25.14 5.57 -8.25
C ARG A 330 25.02 6.71 -9.28
N LEU A 331 23.79 7.12 -9.61
CA LEU A 331 23.51 8.09 -10.67
C LEU A 331 23.71 9.56 -10.26
N PHE A 332 23.52 9.88 -8.98
CA PHE A 332 23.47 11.26 -8.48
C PHE A 332 24.49 11.58 -7.37
N GLU A 333 25.00 10.59 -6.62
CA GLU A 333 25.92 10.81 -5.49
C GLU A 333 27.32 10.24 -5.75
N GLU A 334 27.44 8.97 -6.13
CA GLU A 334 28.74 8.33 -6.40
C GLU A 334 29.33 8.75 -7.75
N GLY A 335 28.55 8.64 -8.83
CA GLY A 335 29.09 8.57 -10.19
C GLY A 335 29.37 9.92 -10.85
N LEU A 336 30.37 9.95 -11.73
CA LEU A 336 30.71 11.08 -12.62
C LEU A 336 30.62 10.69 -14.12
N PRO A 337 30.33 11.63 -15.05
CA PRO A 337 30.09 13.06 -14.82
C PRO A 337 28.68 13.37 -14.32
N ARG A 338 28.50 14.57 -13.73
CA ARG A 338 27.21 15.09 -13.27
C ARG A 338 26.99 16.51 -13.82
N PRO A 339 26.49 16.65 -15.07
CA PRO A 339 26.18 17.94 -15.65
C PRO A 339 25.02 18.63 -14.93
N GLU A 340 25.30 19.77 -14.31
CA GLU A 340 24.35 20.56 -13.51
C GLU A 340 23.11 20.99 -14.34
N TYR A 341 23.28 21.24 -15.64
CA TYR A 341 22.20 21.61 -16.56
C TYR A 341 21.17 20.48 -16.82
N LEU A 342 21.51 19.20 -16.54
CA LEU A 342 20.55 18.09 -16.56
C LEU A 342 19.92 17.84 -15.19
N ILE A 343 20.50 18.39 -14.12
CA ILE A 343 20.00 18.25 -12.74
C ILE A 343 18.94 19.32 -12.44
N GLU A 344 19.16 20.56 -12.87
CA GLU A 344 18.22 21.68 -12.65
C GLU A 344 16.76 21.37 -13.06
N PRO A 345 16.46 20.75 -14.23
CA PRO A 345 15.08 20.40 -14.59
C PRO A 345 14.42 19.42 -13.61
N ILE A 346 15.21 18.55 -12.96
CA ILE A 346 14.72 17.59 -11.95
C ILE A 346 14.43 18.33 -10.63
N GLU A 347 15.34 19.21 -10.20
CA GLU A 347 15.15 20.05 -9.00
C GLU A 347 13.90 20.94 -9.11
N GLN A 348 13.74 21.62 -10.25
CA GLN A 348 12.56 22.43 -10.54
C GLN A 348 11.28 21.59 -10.58
N ARG A 349 11.29 20.42 -11.25
CA ARG A 349 10.10 19.56 -11.41
C ARG A 349 9.62 18.93 -10.10
N PHE A 350 10.53 18.55 -9.21
CA PHE A 350 10.20 17.88 -7.94
C PHE A 350 10.24 18.79 -6.71
N VAL A 351 10.58 20.07 -6.89
CA VAL A 351 10.70 21.09 -5.84
C VAL A 351 11.58 20.56 -4.70
N CYS A 352 12.83 20.31 -5.02
CA CYS A 352 13.85 19.74 -4.14
C CYS A 352 15.25 20.18 -4.59
N ALA A 353 16.29 19.88 -3.82
CA ALA A 353 17.68 20.06 -4.25
C ALA A 353 18.52 18.79 -4.05
N PHE A 354 19.48 18.56 -4.93
CA PHE A 354 20.61 17.65 -4.73
C PHE A 354 21.73 18.36 -3.95
N ALA A 355 22.00 19.63 -4.25
CA ALA A 355 22.87 20.50 -3.45
C ALA A 355 22.11 21.10 -2.25
N PHE A 356 21.92 20.30 -1.19
CA PHE A 356 21.23 20.73 0.03
C PHE A 356 22.19 21.02 1.19
N ASP A 357 21.86 22.03 1.99
CA ASP A 357 22.52 22.24 3.29
C ASP A 357 21.82 21.38 4.35
N LYS A 358 22.60 20.62 5.12
CA LYS A 358 22.12 19.76 6.20
C LYS A 358 21.31 20.56 7.24
N VAL A 359 21.67 21.81 7.49
CA VAL A 359 20.96 22.71 8.42
C VAL A 359 19.60 23.10 7.86
N LEU A 360 19.49 23.42 6.57
CA LEU A 360 18.21 23.79 5.94
C LEU A 360 17.24 22.60 5.86
N VAL A 361 17.75 21.37 5.71
CA VAL A 361 16.95 20.14 5.78
C VAL A 361 16.46 19.89 7.22
N GLU A 362 17.29 20.11 8.24
CA GLU A 362 16.90 19.96 9.65
C GLU A 362 15.74 20.91 10.04
N TYR A 363 15.79 22.16 9.58
CA TYR A 363 14.69 23.13 9.75
C TYR A 363 13.50 22.94 8.78
N ARG A 364 13.53 21.90 7.91
CA ARG A 364 12.52 21.62 6.86
C ARG A 364 12.27 22.80 5.90
N ILE A 365 13.31 23.59 5.64
CA ILE A 365 13.30 24.69 4.66
C ILE A 365 13.57 24.16 3.25
N GLN A 366 14.32 23.06 3.14
CA GLN A 366 14.76 22.45 1.88
C GLN A 366 14.47 20.93 1.89
N ASP A 367 13.86 20.42 0.82
CA ASP A 367 13.66 18.97 0.60
C ASP A 367 14.84 18.40 -0.20
N PRO A 368 15.53 17.34 0.26
CA PRO A 368 16.57 16.67 -0.53
C PRO A 368 15.96 15.79 -1.64
N CYS A 369 16.46 15.90 -2.88
CA CYS A 369 15.88 15.21 -4.04
C CYS A 369 16.00 13.68 -3.97
N ILE A 370 17.17 13.13 -3.62
CA ILE A 370 17.43 11.68 -3.68
C ILE A 370 16.37 10.84 -2.93
N PRO A 371 16.03 11.09 -1.64
CA PRO A 371 14.98 10.33 -0.96
C PRO A 371 13.57 10.63 -1.50
N LYS A 372 13.31 11.84 -2.02
CA LYS A 372 12.04 12.23 -2.63
C LYS A 372 11.78 11.40 -3.90
N LEU A 373 12.77 11.30 -4.77
CA LEU A 373 12.73 10.44 -5.96
C LEU A 373 12.66 8.95 -5.57
N LYS A 374 13.47 8.47 -4.63
CA LYS A 374 13.40 7.06 -4.14
C LYS A 374 12.01 6.67 -3.61
N ASN A 375 11.25 7.61 -3.04
CA ASN A 375 9.87 7.36 -2.59
C ASN A 375 8.85 7.28 -3.75
N TYR A 376 9.11 7.95 -4.87
CA TYR A 376 8.30 7.82 -6.09
C TYR A 376 8.68 6.59 -6.95
N LEU A 377 9.95 6.16 -6.94
CA LEU A 377 10.40 4.92 -7.58
C LEU A 377 9.91 3.67 -6.82
N LEU A 378 8.62 3.35 -6.98
CA LEU A 378 7.91 2.15 -6.50
C LEU A 378 8.61 1.44 -5.30
N PRO A 379 8.44 1.94 -4.07
CA PRO A 379 9.17 1.45 -2.92
C PRO A 379 9.00 -0.05 -2.68
N SER A 380 10.06 -0.72 -2.22
CA SER A 380 10.06 -2.17 -2.00
C SER A 380 8.98 -2.64 -1.03
N TYR A 381 8.64 -1.84 -0.01
CA TYR A 381 7.52 -2.13 0.91
C TYR A 381 6.17 -2.16 0.19
N THR A 382 5.97 -1.37 -0.87
CA THR A 382 4.75 -1.38 -1.69
C THR A 382 4.67 -2.68 -2.48
N VAL A 383 5.77 -3.15 -3.07
CA VAL A 383 5.78 -4.44 -3.79
C VAL A 383 5.53 -5.61 -2.83
N ILE A 384 6.10 -5.57 -1.62
CA ILE A 384 5.84 -6.56 -0.56
C ILE A 384 4.36 -6.54 -0.13
N LEU A 385 3.76 -5.35 0.02
CA LEU A 385 2.33 -5.21 0.32
C LEU A 385 1.46 -5.82 -0.79
N LEU A 386 1.77 -5.55 -2.07
CA LEU A 386 1.07 -6.14 -3.22
C LEU A 386 1.18 -7.67 -3.22
N ILE A 387 2.36 -8.23 -2.96
CA ILE A 387 2.58 -9.68 -2.81
C ILE A 387 1.70 -10.27 -1.69
N ILE A 388 1.56 -9.59 -0.56
CA ILE A 388 0.70 -10.04 0.55
C ILE A 388 -0.80 -10.01 0.16
N ILE A 389 -1.24 -8.96 -0.54
CA ILE A 389 -2.64 -8.84 -1.02
C ILE A 389 -2.95 -9.92 -2.08
N ASP A 390 -2.01 -10.23 -2.96
CA ASP A 390 -2.14 -11.22 -4.03
C ASP A 390 -2.07 -12.67 -3.53
N LEU A 391 -1.31 -12.92 -2.46
CA LEU A 391 -1.32 -14.19 -1.72
C LEU A 391 -2.63 -14.44 -0.97
N MET A 392 -3.40 -13.40 -0.59
CA MET A 392 -4.65 -13.55 0.17
C MET A 392 -5.71 -14.46 -0.50
N PRO A 393 -6.08 -14.29 -1.79
CA PRO A 393 -7.03 -15.21 -2.45
C PRO A 393 -6.48 -16.63 -2.59
N ILE A 394 -5.18 -16.79 -2.83
CA ILE A 394 -4.52 -18.11 -2.92
C ILE A 394 -4.55 -18.81 -1.56
N ALA A 395 -4.21 -18.11 -0.49
CA ALA A 395 -4.27 -18.62 0.89
C ALA A 395 -5.71 -18.96 1.30
N PHE A 396 -6.71 -18.16 0.90
CA PHE A 396 -8.12 -18.45 1.17
C PHE A 396 -8.61 -19.69 0.39
N ALA A 397 -8.22 -19.84 -0.88
CA ALA A 397 -8.52 -21.03 -1.68
C ALA A 397 -7.85 -22.29 -1.10
N ALA A 398 -6.57 -22.21 -0.73
CA ALA A 398 -5.82 -23.29 -0.10
C ALA A 398 -6.42 -23.69 1.27
N PHE A 399 -6.65 -22.72 2.16
CA PHE A 399 -7.27 -22.96 3.46
C PHE A 399 -8.62 -23.66 3.32
N THR A 400 -9.47 -23.21 2.40
CA THR A 400 -10.81 -23.77 2.23
C THR A 400 -10.82 -25.16 1.57
N TYR A 401 -9.83 -25.45 0.71
CA TYR A 401 -9.57 -26.80 0.19
C TYR A 401 -9.04 -27.76 1.28
N PHE A 402 -8.01 -27.35 2.04
CA PHE A 402 -7.47 -28.14 3.16
C PHE A 402 -8.49 -28.36 4.27
N TRP A 403 -9.37 -27.38 4.53
CA TRP A 403 -10.48 -27.52 5.47
C TRP A 403 -11.50 -28.58 5.02
N ASP A 404 -11.84 -28.60 3.72
CA ASP A 404 -12.78 -29.59 3.17
C ASP A 404 -12.19 -31.01 3.15
N SER A 405 -10.93 -31.16 2.73
CA SER A 405 -10.27 -32.47 2.60
C SER A 405 -9.72 -33.03 3.92
N LYS A 406 -8.91 -32.27 4.67
CA LYS A 406 -8.10 -32.83 5.77
C LYS A 406 -8.72 -32.58 7.15
N ILE A 407 -9.24 -31.39 7.39
CA ILE A 407 -9.75 -31.01 8.73
C ILE A 407 -11.05 -31.76 9.07
N LYS A 408 -11.91 -32.05 8.07
CA LYS A 408 -13.11 -32.89 8.28
C LYS A 408 -12.79 -34.34 8.68
N GLU A 409 -11.64 -34.86 8.27
CA GLU A 409 -11.18 -36.23 8.51
C GLU A 409 -10.22 -36.35 9.71
N TRP A 410 -9.84 -35.23 10.32
CA TRP A 410 -8.88 -35.24 11.42
C TRP A 410 -9.43 -36.03 12.62
N ALA A 411 -8.65 -37.00 13.12
CA ALA A 411 -9.07 -37.95 14.14
C ALA A 411 -9.70 -37.31 15.42
N PRO A 412 -9.14 -36.23 16.02
CA PRO A 412 -9.78 -35.61 17.18
C PRO A 412 -11.14 -34.99 16.82
N ILE A 413 -11.29 -34.39 15.64
CA ILE A 413 -12.55 -33.78 15.18
C ILE A 413 -13.61 -34.86 14.90
N ARG A 414 -13.23 -36.01 14.31
CA ARG A 414 -14.12 -37.18 14.18
C ARG A 414 -14.54 -37.71 15.55
N LYS A 415 -13.61 -37.88 16.49
CA LYS A 415 -13.89 -38.35 17.86
C LYS A 415 -14.79 -37.39 18.64
N LEU A 416 -14.61 -36.07 18.46
CA LEU A 416 -15.46 -35.04 19.08
C LEU A 416 -16.87 -35.03 18.47
N ARG A 417 -17.00 -35.09 17.13
CA ARG A 417 -18.29 -35.18 16.44
C ARG A 417 -19.07 -36.41 16.89
N HIS A 418 -18.42 -37.58 16.94
CA HIS A 418 -19.04 -38.82 17.40
C HIS A 418 -19.47 -38.74 18.86
N ARG A 419 -18.65 -38.18 19.77
CA ARG A 419 -19.06 -37.92 21.17
C ARG A 419 -20.28 -37.00 21.26
N ILE A 420 -20.36 -35.94 20.45
CA ILE A 420 -21.53 -35.04 20.42
C ILE A 420 -22.77 -35.78 19.90
N GLU A 421 -22.65 -36.60 18.85
CA GLU A 421 -23.75 -37.37 18.26
C GLU A 421 -24.27 -38.45 19.25
N MET A 422 -23.37 -39.18 19.91
CA MET A 422 -23.71 -40.14 20.98
C MET A 422 -24.37 -39.44 22.19
N ASN A 423 -23.82 -38.32 22.67
CA ASN A 423 -24.42 -37.55 23.76
C ASN A 423 -25.80 -36.97 23.38
N HIS A 424 -26.03 -36.65 22.11
CA HIS A 424 -27.34 -36.18 21.63
C HIS A 424 -28.36 -37.32 21.51
N GLN A 425 -27.92 -38.55 21.22
CA GLN A 425 -28.77 -39.76 21.27
C GLN A 425 -29.07 -40.20 22.72
N GLN A 426 -28.12 -40.03 23.63
CA GLN A 426 -28.27 -40.38 25.06
C GLN A 426 -29.07 -39.36 25.88
N ARG A 427 -29.33 -38.16 25.36
CA ARG A 427 -30.35 -37.28 25.94
C ARG A 427 -31.72 -37.94 25.71
N PRO A 428 -32.43 -38.40 26.76
CA PRO A 428 -33.76 -38.95 26.58
C PRO A 428 -34.63 -37.90 25.90
N GLY A 429 -35.46 -38.34 24.94
CA GLY A 429 -36.27 -37.44 24.13
C GLY A 429 -37.03 -36.44 25.00
N SER A 430 -37.08 -35.17 24.57
CA SER A 430 -37.84 -34.11 25.24
C SER A 430 -39.19 -34.67 25.66
N ARG A 431 -39.61 -34.44 26.92
CA ARG A 431 -40.76 -35.10 27.58
C ARG A 431 -42.02 -35.17 26.70
N GLU A 432 -42.19 -34.21 25.80
CA GLU A 432 -43.13 -34.20 24.69
C GLU A 432 -43.28 -35.57 23.97
N SER A 433 -42.20 -36.28 23.64
CA SER A 433 -42.28 -37.59 22.94
C SER A 433 -42.78 -38.74 23.83
N ILE A 434 -42.71 -38.58 25.16
CA ILE A 434 -43.33 -39.52 26.11
C ILE A 434 -44.84 -39.25 26.15
N PHE A 435 -45.25 -37.99 26.16
CA PHE A 435 -46.67 -37.60 26.18
C PHE A 435 -47.40 -37.96 24.88
N THR A 436 -46.80 -37.78 23.69
CA THR A 436 -47.47 -38.15 22.42
C THR A 436 -47.69 -39.66 22.30
N ASN A 437 -46.71 -40.48 22.69
CA ASN A 437 -46.86 -41.93 22.64
C ASN A 437 -47.81 -42.46 23.72
N GLY A 438 -47.85 -41.81 24.89
CA GLY A 438 -48.81 -42.13 25.95
C GLY A 438 -50.27 -41.90 25.54
N PHE A 439 -50.56 -40.81 24.82
CA PHE A 439 -51.94 -40.51 24.38
C PHE A 439 -52.47 -41.46 23.31
N SER A 440 -51.61 -41.95 22.39
CA SER A 440 -52.02 -42.88 21.32
C SER A 440 -52.62 -44.18 21.88
N ASN A 441 -51.97 -44.77 22.89
CA ASN A 441 -52.43 -46.00 23.52
C ASN A 441 -53.74 -45.83 24.33
N TYR A 442 -54.13 -44.61 24.68
CA TYR A 442 -55.34 -44.33 25.47
C TYR A 442 -56.63 -44.20 24.61
N GLN A 443 -56.52 -44.11 23.29
CA GLN A 443 -57.69 -44.15 22.38
C GLN A 443 -58.08 -45.57 21.98
N ILE A 444 -57.12 -46.51 21.93
CA ILE A 444 -57.36 -47.90 21.51
C ILE A 444 -58.22 -48.64 22.54
N THR A 445 -57.94 -48.46 23.84
CA THR A 445 -58.71 -49.12 24.93
C THR A 445 -60.15 -48.64 25.05
N ASN A 446 -60.44 -47.37 24.75
CA ASN A 446 -61.80 -46.82 24.80
C ASN A 446 -62.66 -47.20 23.57
N SER A 447 -62.08 -47.82 22.54
CA SER A 447 -62.80 -48.27 21.35
C SER A 447 -63.43 -49.66 21.49
N ALA A 448 -63.04 -50.42 22.53
CA ALA A 448 -63.50 -51.80 22.76
C ALA A 448 -64.74 -51.91 23.68
N ASN A 449 -65.28 -50.79 24.16
CA ASN A 449 -66.38 -50.78 25.14
C ASN A 449 -67.55 -49.85 24.72
N LYS A 450 -67.92 -49.92 23.44
CA LYS A 450 -69.23 -49.49 22.94
C LYS A 450 -69.90 -50.67 22.23
N GLN A 451 -71.00 -51.12 22.84
CA GLN A 451 -72.03 -51.94 22.21
C GLN A 451 -72.87 -51.06 21.27
#